data_AF-A0A363MVG1-F1
#
_entry.id   AF-A0A363MVG1-F1
#
_cell.length_a   1.000
_cell.length_b   1.000
_cell.length_c   1.000
_cell.angle_alpha   90.00
_cell.angle_beta   90.00
_cell.angle_gamma   90.00
#
_symmetry.space_group_name_H-M   'P 1'
#
loop_
_entity.id
_entity.type
_entity.pdbx_description
1 polymer ?
#
loop_
_entity_poly.entity_id
_entity_poly.type
_entity_poly.pdbx_seq_one_letter_code
_entity_poly.pdbx_strand_id
1 'polypeptide(L)'
;DNLLINGFLYYFIGLTISRISSVYIEPFLKKIKFVTFRDYKLFVDASKKDNKLEILLEVNNKFRVLLTTIILVILSKVYYSIDLKWFNFSENTQEYLLLIFIAIIYLFAYRKQTNYVIKRIDANT
;
A
#
# COMPACT_ATOMS: atom_id res chain seq x y z
N ASP A 1 -19.32 21.86 -11.23
CA ASP A 1 -18.50 20.63 -11.11
C ASP A 1 -17.28 20.84 -10.22
N ASN A 2 -17.14 20.03 -9.17
CA ASN A 2 -16.08 20.15 -8.18
C ASN A 2 -14.82 19.35 -8.59
N LEU A 3 -14.21 19.71 -9.72
CA LEU A 3 -12.98 19.08 -10.24
C LEU A 3 -11.87 19.02 -9.18
N LEU A 4 -11.73 20.08 -8.38
CA LEU A 4 -10.77 20.13 -7.27
C LEU A 4 -11.02 19.05 -6.22
N ILE A 5 -12.27 18.89 -5.77
CA ILE A 5 -12.62 17.87 -4.77
C ILE A 5 -12.35 16.47 -5.33
N ASN A 6 -12.75 16.21 -6.58
CA ASN A 6 -12.48 14.93 -7.22
C ASN A 6 -10.98 14.67 -7.36
N GLY A 7 -10.19 15.70 -7.68
CA GLY A 7 -8.73 15.61 -7.70
C GLY A 7 -8.14 15.23 -6.34
N PHE A 8 -8.58 15.87 -5.26
CA PHE A 8 -8.17 15.51 -3.89
C PHE A 8 -8.57 14.08 -3.53
N LEU A 9 -9.78 13.65 -3.89
CA LEU A 9 -10.26 12.29 -3.64
C LEU A 9 -9.42 11.25 -4.40
N TYR A 10 -9.15 11.45 -5.68
CA TYR A 10 -8.31 10.53 -6.46
C TYR A 10 -6.88 10.45 -5.93
N TYR A 11 -6.31 11.58 -5.52
CA TYR A 11 -5.01 11.61 -4.87
C TYR A 11 -5.00 10.82 -3.55
N PHE A 12 -6.00 11.04 -2.69
CA PHE A 12 -6.14 10.33 -1.42
C PHE A 12 -6.33 8.82 -1.62
N ILE A 13 -7.14 8.42 -2.61
CA ILE A 13 -7.31 7.01 -2.99
C ILE A 13 -5.97 6.42 -3.44
N GLY A 14 -5.22 7.12 -4.31
CA GLY A 14 -3.90 6.68 -4.75
C GLY A 14 -2.91 6.51 -3.61
N LEU A 15 -2.89 7.45 -2.66
CA LEU A 15 -2.09 7.34 -1.44
C LEU A 15 -2.50 6.13 -0.59
N THR A 16 -3.79 5.91 -0.41
CA THR A 16 -4.33 4.78 0.37
C THR A 16 -3.95 3.44 -0.29
N ILE A 17 -4.08 3.32 -1.61
CA ILE A 17 -3.66 2.13 -2.36
C ILE A 17 -2.15 1.88 -2.16
N SER A 18 -1.32 2.92 -2.17
CA SER A 18 0.11 2.80 -1.89
C SER A 18 0.39 2.23 -0.48
N ARG A 19 -0.40 2.63 0.52
CA ARG A 19 -0.30 2.07 1.87
C ARG A 19 -0.71 0.61 1.90
N ILE A 20 -1.87 0.24 1.32
CA ILE A 20 -2.33 -1.15 1.21
C ILE A 20 -1.28 -2.02 0.51
N SER A 21 -0.73 -1.54 -0.60
CA SER A 21 0.31 -2.22 -1.38
C SER A 21 1.53 -2.56 -0.51
N SER A 22 1.98 -1.60 0.31
CA SER A 22 3.15 -1.77 1.17
C SER A 22 2.87 -2.61 2.42
N VAL A 23 1.66 -2.53 3.00
CA VAL A 23 1.30 -3.19 4.26
C VAL A 23 0.85 -4.63 4.04
N TYR A 24 0.14 -4.92 2.95
CA TYR A 24 -0.45 -6.25 2.71
C TYR A 24 0.20 -6.98 1.53
N ILE A 25 0.28 -6.35 0.35
CA ILE A 25 0.74 -7.03 -0.87
C ILE A 25 2.24 -7.36 -0.79
N GLU A 26 3.09 -6.43 -0.36
CA GLU A 26 4.53 -6.69 -0.23
C GLU A 26 4.83 -7.83 0.75
N PRO A 27 4.32 -7.85 2.00
CA PRO A 27 4.58 -8.96 2.91
C PRO A 27 3.99 -10.28 2.43
N PHE A 28 2.82 -10.27 1.78
CA PHE A 28 2.22 -11.46 1.19
C PHE A 28 3.13 -12.07 0.11
N LEU A 29 3.57 -11.26 -0.86
CA LEU A 29 4.45 -11.72 -1.95
C LEU A 29 5.82 -12.21 -1.43
N LYS A 30 6.33 -11.60 -0.36
CA LYS A 30 7.51 -12.11 0.36
C LYS A 30 7.23 -13.46 1.03
N LYS A 31 6.10 -13.60 1.72
CA LYS A 31 5.71 -14.82 2.46
C LYS A 31 5.59 -16.03 1.55
N ILE A 32 5.02 -15.85 0.34
CA ILE A 32 4.93 -16.91 -0.67
C ILE A 32 6.22 -17.06 -1.52
N LYS A 33 7.28 -16.32 -1.19
CA LYS A 33 8.58 -16.31 -1.89
C LYS A 33 8.50 -15.92 -3.38
N PHE A 34 7.46 -15.20 -3.80
CA PHE A 34 7.36 -14.67 -5.16
C PHE A 34 8.39 -13.55 -5.39
N VAL A 35 8.71 -12.78 -4.36
CA VAL A 35 9.80 -11.79 -4.36
C VAL A 35 10.73 -12.00 -3.18
N THR A 36 12.01 -11.72 -3.38
CA THR A 36 13.03 -11.74 -2.34
C THR A 36 13.66 -10.36 -2.18
N PHE A 37 14.01 -10.00 -0.96
CA PHE A 37 14.62 -8.71 -0.64
C PHE A 37 15.96 -8.99 0.06
N ARG A 38 16.98 -8.22 -0.32
CA ARG A 38 18.28 -8.24 0.35
C ARG A 38 18.22 -7.42 1.65
N ASP A 39 19.29 -7.54 2.45
CA ASP A 39 19.46 -6.71 3.63
C ASP A 39 19.38 -5.22 3.25
N TYR A 40 18.69 -4.45 4.09
CA TYR A 40 18.52 -3.04 3.88
C TYR A 40 19.84 -2.26 4.01
N LYS A 41 20.78 -2.70 4.87
CA LYS A 41 22.11 -2.10 4.99
C LYS A 41 22.89 -2.19 3.68
N LEU A 42 22.84 -3.36 3.02
CA LEU A 42 23.44 -3.55 1.70
C LEU A 42 22.81 -2.63 0.65
N PHE A 43 21.50 -2.42 0.70
CA PHE A 43 20.83 -1.46 -0.18
C PHE A 43 21.33 -0.03 0.05
N VAL A 44 21.47 0.40 1.31
CA VAL A 44 21.99 1.74 1.64
C VAL A 44 23.42 1.92 1.12
N ASP A 45 24.29 0.95 1.32
CA ASP A 45 25.68 1.02 0.86
C ASP A 45 25.81 0.98 -0.67
N ALA A 46 24.99 0.16 -1.33
CA ALA A 46 24.97 0.08 -2.79
C ALA A 46 24.40 1.37 -3.41
N SER A 47 23.37 1.97 -2.80
CA SER A 47 22.76 3.21 -3.31
C SER A 47 23.71 4.41 -3.27
N LYS A 48 24.69 4.42 -2.36
CA LYS A 48 25.77 5.43 -2.34
C LYS A 48 26.69 5.33 -3.57
N LYS A 49 26.79 4.16 -4.19
CA LYS A 49 27.65 3.88 -5.34
C LYS A 49 26.89 3.97 -6.67
N ASP A 50 25.59 3.64 -6.65
CA ASP A 50 24.73 3.64 -7.82
C ASP A 50 23.35 4.25 -7.51
N ASN A 51 23.17 5.52 -7.88
CA ASN A 51 21.91 6.24 -7.72
C ASN A 51 20.76 5.63 -8.54
N LYS A 52 21.05 4.79 -9.55
CA LYS A 52 20.02 4.11 -10.34
C LYS A 52 19.22 3.10 -9.50
N LEU A 53 19.79 2.59 -8.40
CA LEU A 53 19.10 1.66 -7.51
C LEU A 53 17.85 2.27 -6.87
N GLU A 54 17.87 3.55 -6.49
CA GLU A 54 16.70 4.23 -5.94
C GLU A 54 15.58 4.35 -6.99
N ILE A 55 15.95 4.69 -8.24
CA ILE A 55 15.01 4.77 -9.37
C ILE A 55 14.40 3.39 -9.65
N LEU A 56 15.21 2.33 -9.68
CA LEU A 56 14.72 0.96 -9.89
C LEU A 56 13.78 0.51 -8.77
N LEU A 57 14.06 0.90 -7.52
CA LEU A 57 13.18 0.62 -6.39
C LEU A 57 11.85 1.37 -6.51
N GLU A 58 11.87 2.62 -6.97
CA GLU A 58 10.66 3.39 -7.25
C GLU A 58 9.81 2.72 -8.35
N VAL A 59 10.45 2.26 -9.43
CA VAL A 59 9.78 1.52 -10.52
C VAL A 59 9.15 0.22 -10.00
N ASN A 60 9.87 -0.55 -9.18
CA ASN A 60 9.31 -1.76 -8.54
C ASN A 60 8.09 -1.44 -7.67
N ASN A 61 8.16 -0.34 -6.90
CA ASN A 61 7.03 0.10 -6.09
C ASN A 61 5.83 0.49 -6.96
N LYS A 62 6.05 1.17 -8.11
CA LYS A 62 4.98 1.52 -9.06
C LYS A 62 4.27 0.27 -9.59
N PHE A 63 5.01 -0.75 -10.03
CA PHE A 63 4.41 -2.01 -10.47
C PHE A 63 3.58 -2.69 -9.38
N ARG A 64 4.10 -2.72 -8.15
CA ARG A 64 3.36 -3.31 -7.01
C ARG A 64 2.09 -2.53 -6.69
N VAL A 65 2.12 -1.19 -6.75
CA VAL A 65 0.93 -0.35 -6.55
C VAL A 65 -0.09 -0.61 -7.65
N LEU A 66 0.33 -0.68 -8.93
CA LEU A 66 -0.56 -1.02 -10.05
C LEU A 66 -1.21 -2.39 -9.87
N LEU A 67 -0.44 -3.42 -9.47
CA LEU A 67 -0.99 -4.73 -9.14
C LEU A 67 -2.03 -4.65 -8.02
N THR A 68 -1.76 -3.86 -6.98
CA THR A 68 -2.70 -3.64 -5.87
C THR A 68 -3.99 -2.99 -6.37
N THR A 69 -3.88 -1.96 -7.23
CA THR A 69 -5.05 -1.32 -7.86
C THR A 69 -5.88 -2.33 -8.63
N ILE A 70 -5.26 -3.17 -9.48
CA ILE A 70 -5.95 -4.19 -10.26
C ILE A 70 -6.70 -5.18 -9.34
N ILE A 71 -6.03 -5.66 -8.29
CA ILE A 71 -6.65 -6.56 -7.31
C ILE A 71 -7.85 -5.89 -6.63
N LEU A 72 -7.72 -4.63 -6.19
CA LEU A 72 -8.82 -3.90 -5.54
C LEU A 72 -10.00 -3.66 -6.48
N VAL A 73 -9.76 -3.41 -7.77
CA VAL A 73 -10.82 -3.27 -8.78
C VAL A 73 -11.53 -4.59 -9.03
N ILE A 74 -10.80 -5.72 -9.05
CA ILE A 74 -11.42 -7.04 -9.16
C ILE A 74 -12.27 -7.32 -7.91
N LEU A 75 -11.74 -7.06 -6.71
CA LEU A 75 -12.46 -7.25 -5.46
C LEU A 75 -13.71 -6.37 -5.35
N SER A 76 -13.65 -5.10 -5.80
CA SER A 76 -14.83 -4.23 -5.81
C SER A 76 -15.90 -4.77 -6.76
N LYS A 77 -15.51 -5.24 -7.96
CA LYS A 77 -16.46 -5.86 -8.89
C LYS A 77 -17.10 -7.12 -8.31
N VAL A 78 -16.31 -7.97 -7.64
CA VAL A 78 -16.82 -9.16 -6.94
C VAL A 78 -17.78 -8.76 -5.82
N TYR A 79 -17.44 -7.76 -5.01
CA TYR A 79 -18.29 -7.23 -3.95
C TYR A 79 -19.67 -6.80 -4.48
N TYR A 80 -19.71 -6.06 -5.60
CA TYR A 80 -20.97 -5.66 -6.24
C TYR A 80 -21.72 -6.79 -6.95
N SER A 81 -21.01 -7.86 -7.35
CA SER A 81 -21.64 -9.00 -8.05
C SER A 81 -22.26 -10.01 -7.08
N ILE A 82 -21.81 -10.05 -5.83
CA ILE A 82 -22.37 -10.92 -4.80
C ILE A 82 -23.58 -10.20 -4.20
N ASP A 83 -24.74 -10.89 -4.18
CA ASP A 83 -25.92 -10.41 -3.49
C ASP A 83 -25.71 -10.53 -1.97
N LEU A 84 -25.11 -9.49 -1.37
CA LEU A 84 -24.76 -9.42 0.06
C LEU A 84 -25.95 -9.24 1.00
N LYS A 85 -27.17 -9.61 0.57
CA LYS A 85 -28.39 -9.64 1.39
C LYS A 85 -28.25 -10.37 2.72
N TRP A 86 -27.23 -11.22 2.86
CA TRP A 86 -26.93 -11.95 4.10
C TRP A 86 -26.47 -11.05 5.25
N PHE A 87 -25.89 -9.88 4.97
CA PHE A 87 -25.30 -9.03 6.01
C PHE A 87 -26.16 -7.83 6.43
N ASN A 88 -27.23 -7.48 5.71
CA ASN A 88 -28.21 -6.42 6.04
C ASN A 88 -27.61 -5.15 6.71
N PHE A 89 -26.39 -4.74 6.33
CA PHE A 89 -25.77 -3.54 6.88
C PHE A 89 -26.37 -2.31 6.24
N SER A 90 -26.76 -1.33 7.07
CA SER A 90 -27.12 0.01 6.59
C SER A 90 -25.93 0.66 5.87
N GLU A 91 -26.21 1.57 4.93
CA GLU A 91 -25.17 2.31 4.20
C GLU A 91 -24.20 3.01 5.16
N ASN A 92 -24.72 3.68 6.19
CA ASN A 92 -23.92 4.33 7.23
C ASN A 92 -22.98 3.34 7.93
N THR A 93 -23.44 2.13 8.25
CA THR A 93 -22.61 1.11 8.89
C THR A 93 -21.46 0.68 7.95
N GLN A 94 -21.73 0.53 6.66
CA GLN A 94 -20.69 0.19 5.67
C GLN A 94 -19.64 1.30 5.55
N GLU A 95 -20.07 2.57 5.55
CA GLU A 95 -19.16 3.72 5.51
C GLU A 95 -18.27 3.79 6.75
N TYR A 96 -18.82 3.63 7.96
CA TYR A 96 -18.02 3.61 9.19
C TYR A 96 -17.03 2.43 9.22
N LEU A 97 -17.44 1.24 8.76
CA LEU A 97 -16.56 0.09 8.66
C LEU A 97 -15.39 0.34 7.68
N LEU A 98 -15.68 0.98 6.54
CA LEU A 98 -14.65 1.38 5.58
C LEU A 98 -13.66 2.39 6.19
N LEU A 99 -14.15 3.40 6.90
CA LEU A 99 -13.30 4.38 7.58
C LEU A 99 -12.41 3.75 8.64
N ILE A 100 -12.96 2.85 9.46
CA ILE A 100 -12.19 2.08 10.45
C ILE A 100 -11.12 1.23 9.76
N PHE A 101 -11.46 0.56 8.68
CA PHE A 101 -10.52 -0.24 7.90
C PHE A 101 -9.36 0.62 7.35
N ILE A 102 -9.67 1.79 6.77
CA ILE A 102 -8.65 2.74 6.30
C ILE A 102 -7.77 3.22 7.47
N ALA A 103 -8.36 3.55 8.62
CA ALA A 103 -7.60 3.96 9.80
C ALA A 103 -6.61 2.87 10.26
N ILE A 104 -7.03 1.61 10.27
CA ILE A 104 -6.16 0.46 10.59
C ILE A 104 -5.01 0.33 9.58
N ILE A 105 -5.28 0.47 8.28
CA ILE A 105 -4.22 0.46 7.24
C ILE A 105 -3.19 1.53 7.54
N TYR A 106 -3.62 2.76 7.83
CA TYR A 106 -2.73 3.87 8.12
C TYR A 106 -1.98 3.70 9.44
N LEU A 107 -2.58 3.09 10.46
CA LEU A 107 -1.89 2.72 11.71
C LEU A 107 -0.70 1.78 11.43
N PHE A 108 -0.93 0.72 10.65
CA PHE A 108 0.15 -0.20 10.27
C PHE A 108 1.17 0.44 9.33
N ALA A 109 0.73 1.30 8.42
CA ALA A 109 1.63 2.03 7.54
C ALA A 109 2.53 3.00 8.33
N TYR A 110 2.00 3.68 9.34
CA TYR A 110 2.77 4.52 10.25
C TYR A 110 3.83 3.69 10.98
N ARG A 111 3.46 2.55 11.58
CA ARG A 111 4.42 1.63 12.20
C ARG A 111 5.51 1.19 11.22
N LYS A 112 5.14 0.83 9.99
CA LYS A 112 6.10 0.42 8.94
C LYS A 112 7.08 1.55 8.61
N GLN A 113 6.57 2.79 8.48
CA GLN A 113 7.40 3.95 8.17
C GLN A 113 8.39 4.26 9.29
N THR A 114 7.95 4.23 10.55
CA THR A 114 8.84 4.41 11.70
C THR A 114 9.96 3.37 11.73
N ASN A 115 9.64 2.11 11.46
CA ASN A 115 10.65 1.05 11.38
C ASN A 115 11.65 1.27 10.23
N TYR A 116 11.22 1.84 9.10
CA TYR A 116 12.11 2.17 8.00
C TYR A 116 13.12 3.25 8.40
N VAL A 117 12.68 4.28 9.13
CA VAL A 117 13.56 5.33 9.67
C VAL A 117 14.62 4.73 10.59
N ILE A 118 14.20 3.90 11.56
CA ILE A 118 15.13 3.23 12.48
C ILE A 118 16.17 2.41 11.71
N LYS A 119 15.72 1.55 10.77
CA LYS A 119 16.63 0.74 9.94
C LYS A 119 17.62 1.57 9.13
N ARG A 120 17.24 2.79 8.72
CA ARG A 120 18.13 3.70 7.97
C ARG A 120 19.18 4.36 8.85
N ILE A 121 18.85 4.66 10.09
CA ILE A 121 19.82 5.10 11.10
C ILE A 121 20.82 3.97 11.36
N ASP A 122 20.32 2.77 11.65
CA ASP A 122 21.15 1.59 11.94
C ASP A 122 22.07 1.19 10.77
N ALA A 123 21.63 1.40 9.53
CA ALA A 123 22.43 1.12 8.34
C ALA A 123 23.58 2.12 8.12
N ASN A 124 23.50 3.33 8.67
CA ASN A 124 24.55 4.37 8.57
C ASN A 124 25.39 4.49 9.85
N THR A 125 25.13 3.64 10.84
CA THR A 125 25.94 3.48 12.04
C THR A 125 26.82 2.23 11.90
#